data_AF-A0A7C4SB58-F1
#
_entry.id   AF-A0A7C4SB58-F1
#
_cell.length_a   1.000
_cell.length_b   1.000
_cell.length_c   1.000
_cell.angle_alpha   90.00
_cell.angle_beta   90.00
_cell.angle_gamma   90.00
#
_symmetry.space_group_name_H-M   'P 1'
#
loop_
_entity.id
_entity.type
_entity.pdbx_description
1 polymer ?
#
loop_
_entity_poly.entity_id
_entity_poly.type
_entity_poly.pdbx_seq_one_letter_code
_entity_poly.pdbx_strand_id
1 'polypeptide(L)'
;MASRESVRRWLHRFSRIFSIEKKFRRAIALDETVVEIHGFRAYVWFAVDIDSGEVLAIYASWSRNIIVAVKFIRIVLDRCLNKPLI
;
A
#
# COMPACT_ATOMS: atom_id res chain seq x y z
N MET A 1 21.58 13.34 -13.05
CA MET A 1 20.39 12.47 -13.22
C MET A 1 20.72 11.09 -12.66
N ALA A 2 19.86 10.50 -11.82
CA ALA A 2 20.07 9.15 -11.32
C ALA A 2 19.53 8.12 -12.32
N SER A 3 20.23 6.99 -12.50
CA SER A 3 19.75 5.90 -13.35
C SER A 3 18.56 5.18 -12.70
N ARG A 4 17.67 4.58 -13.50
CA ARG A 4 16.53 3.76 -13.01
C ARG A 4 16.99 2.70 -12.01
N GLU A 5 18.11 2.07 -12.29
CA GLU A 5 18.69 1.01 -11.45
C GLU A 5 19.25 1.57 -10.13
N SER A 6 19.81 2.78 -10.15
CA SER A 6 20.25 3.48 -8.94
C SER A 6 19.07 3.82 -8.02
N VAL A 7 17.96 4.29 -8.58
CA VAL A 7 16.72 4.57 -7.81
C VAL A 7 16.14 3.28 -7.24
N ARG A 8 16.07 2.21 -8.03
CA ARG A 8 15.58 0.89 -7.58
C ARG A 8 16.40 0.35 -6.42
N ARG A 9 17.74 0.39 -6.52
CA ARG A 9 18.65 -0.06 -5.46
C ARG A 9 18.51 0.78 -4.19
N TRP A 10 18.39 2.09 -4.33
CA TRP A 10 18.15 3.00 -3.21
C TRP A 10 16.84 2.64 -2.49
N LEU A 11 15.75 2.47 -3.25
CA LEU A 11 14.45 2.12 -2.67
C LEU A 11 14.49 0.78 -1.93
N HIS A 12 15.15 -0.24 -2.47
CA HIS A 12 15.34 -1.51 -1.77
C HIS A 12 16.17 -1.35 -0.49
N ARG A 13 17.26 -0.58 -0.54
CA ARG A 13 18.17 -0.34 0.60
C ARG A 13 17.47 0.37 1.75
N PHE A 14 16.57 1.30 1.43
CA PHE A 14 15.89 2.16 2.40
C PHE A 14 14.42 1.79 2.61
N SER A 15 13.96 0.65 2.07
CA SER A 15 12.58 0.19 2.19
C SER A 15 12.08 0.08 3.64
N ARG A 16 12.99 -0.17 4.59
CA ARG A 16 12.72 -0.23 6.03
C ARG A 16 12.50 1.13 6.69
N ILE A 17 12.94 2.25 6.09
CA ILE A 17 12.70 3.60 6.62
C ILE A 17 11.21 3.94 6.55
N PHE A 18 10.48 3.36 5.60
CA PHE A 18 9.02 3.49 5.50
C PHE A 18 8.27 2.66 6.53
N SER A 19 8.86 2.43 7.72
CA SER A 19 8.17 1.78 8.83
C SER A 19 7.16 2.77 9.42
N ILE A 20 5.89 2.53 9.12
CA ILE A 20 4.80 3.40 9.55
C ILE A 20 4.39 3.04 10.96
N GLU A 21 4.42 4.05 11.83
CA GLU A 21 3.97 3.93 13.20
C GLU A 21 2.47 3.65 13.29
N LYS A 22 2.10 2.88 14.33
CA LYS A 22 0.70 2.70 14.66
C LYS A 22 0.19 3.96 15.34
N LYS A 23 -0.85 4.58 14.77
CA LYS A 23 -1.49 5.77 15.31
C LYS A 23 -3.01 5.70 15.16
N PHE A 24 -3.70 6.59 15.86
CA PHE A 24 -5.12 6.83 15.66
C PHE A 24 -5.31 7.52 14.30
N ARG A 25 -6.27 7.06 13.50
CA ARG A 25 -6.58 7.63 12.19
C ARG A 25 -8.08 7.85 12.09
N ARG A 26 -8.49 8.98 11.51
CA ARG A 26 -9.92 9.31 11.35
C ARG A 26 -10.51 8.53 10.19
N ALA A 27 -9.86 8.58 9.03
CA ALA A 27 -10.32 7.97 7.80
C ALA A 27 -9.15 7.54 6.91
N ILE A 28 -9.31 6.42 6.21
CA ILE A 28 -8.32 5.85 5.30
C ILE A 28 -8.97 5.65 3.95
N ALA A 29 -8.38 6.24 2.91
CA ALA A 29 -8.78 5.96 1.54
C ALA A 29 -8.12 4.66 1.07
N LEU A 30 -8.91 3.74 0.52
CA LEU A 30 -8.43 2.54 -0.16
C LEU A 30 -8.74 2.63 -1.65
N ASP A 31 -7.80 2.20 -2.47
CA ASP A 31 -8.01 2.15 -3.92
C ASP A 31 -7.33 0.91 -4.54
N GLU A 32 -7.86 0.51 -5.70
CA GLU A 32 -7.34 -0.56 -6.55
C GLU A 32 -6.99 0.02 -7.93
N THR A 33 -5.76 -0.22 -8.38
CA THR A 33 -5.34 0.08 -9.75
C THR A 33 -4.91 -1.20 -10.46
N VAL A 34 -5.38 -1.37 -11.70
CA VAL A 34 -4.96 -2.47 -12.58
C VAL A 34 -3.71 -2.05 -13.36
N VAL A 35 -2.69 -2.89 -13.35
CA VAL A 35 -1.46 -2.70 -14.12
C VAL A 35 -1.22 -3.89 -15.04
N GLU A 36 -0.62 -3.64 -16.20
CA GLU A 36 -0.20 -4.70 -17.12
C GLU A 36 1.31 -4.92 -17.01
N ILE A 37 1.71 -6.16 -16.76
CA ILE A 37 3.10 -6.57 -16.61
C ILE A 37 3.34 -7.74 -17.56
N HIS A 38 4.10 -7.48 -18.63
CA HIS A 38 4.41 -8.47 -19.67
C HIS A 38 3.18 -9.22 -20.23
N GLY A 39 2.08 -8.49 -20.48
CA GLY A 39 0.82 -9.06 -20.98
C GLY A 39 -0.06 -9.71 -19.91
N PHE A 40 0.35 -9.74 -18.65
CA PHE A 40 -0.45 -10.22 -17.53
C PHE A 40 -1.01 -9.04 -16.72
N ARG A 41 -2.29 -9.13 -16.32
CA ARG A 41 -2.90 -8.16 -15.42
C ARG A 41 -2.51 -8.45 -13.97
N ALA A 42 -2.06 -7.43 -13.25
CA ALA A 42 -1.92 -7.43 -11.82
C ALA A 42 -2.78 -6.31 -11.21
N TYR A 43 -3.18 -6.49 -9.96
CA TYR A 43 -3.99 -5.55 -9.20
C TYR A 43 -3.13 -5.02 -8.05
N VAL A 44 -2.95 -3.70 -8.03
CA VAL A 44 -2.21 -3.00 -6.99
C VAL A 44 -3.20 -2.27 -6.11
N TRP A 45 -3.18 -2.62 -4.83
CA TRP A 45 -4.00 -2.05 -3.78
C TRP A 45 -3.14 -1.08 -2.98
N PHE A 46 -3.66 0.09 -2.69
CA PHE A 46 -2.97 1.05 -1.82
C PHE A 46 -3.93 1.72 -0.84
N ALA A 47 -3.37 2.12 0.30
CA ALA A 47 -4.12 2.72 1.40
C ALA A 47 -3.41 3.98 1.86
N VAL A 48 -4.15 5.07 2.03
CA VAL A 48 -3.61 6.38 2.41
C VAL A 48 -4.42 6.95 3.56
N ASP A 49 -3.73 7.43 4.60
CA ASP A 49 -4.35 8.22 5.66
C ASP A 49 -4.79 9.58 5.10
N ILE A 50 -6.10 9.88 5.18
CA ILE A 50 -6.67 11.08 4.54
C ILE A 50 -6.12 12.37 5.16
N ASP A 51 -5.83 12.34 6.46
CA ASP A 51 -5.39 13.55 7.18
C ASP A 51 -3.91 13.87 6.90
N SER A 52 -3.03 12.86 6.87
CA SER A 52 -1.59 13.06 6.72
C SER A 52 -1.04 12.80 5.31
N GLY A 53 -1.79 12.12 4.45
CA GLY A 53 -1.31 11.66 3.14
C GLY A 53 -0.32 10.49 3.22
N GLU A 54 -0.07 9.91 4.39
CA GLU A 54 0.82 8.77 4.54
C GLU A 54 0.27 7.51 3.87
N VAL A 55 1.09 6.87 3.02
CA VAL A 55 0.76 5.60 2.38
C VAL A 55 0.94 4.46 3.37
N LEU A 56 -0.14 3.91 3.91
CA LEU A 56 -0.15 2.91 4.97
C LEU A 56 0.26 1.50 4.53
N ALA A 57 -0.12 1.13 3.31
CA ALA A 57 0.20 -0.16 2.74
C ALA A 57 0.09 -0.11 1.21
N ILE A 58 0.92 -0.92 0.55
CA ILE A 58 0.78 -1.28 -0.85
C ILE A 58 0.79 -2.80 -0.92
N TYR A 59 -0.14 -3.39 -1.67
CA TYR A 59 -0.25 -4.83 -1.87
C TYR A 59 -0.50 -5.14 -3.34
N ALA A 60 0.18 -6.14 -3.89
CA ALA A 60 -0.02 -6.59 -5.26
C ALA A 60 -0.62 -8.00 -5.27
N SER A 61 -1.59 -8.24 -6.15
CA SER A 61 -2.22 -9.54 -6.37
C SER A 61 -2.41 -9.84 -7.86
N TRP A 62 -2.43 -11.12 -8.20
CA TRP A 62 -2.78 -11.58 -9.56
C TRP A 62 -4.28 -11.73 -9.78
N SER A 63 -5.07 -11.71 -8.69
CA SER A 63 -6.52 -11.83 -8.73
C SER A 63 -7.19 -10.69 -7.99
N ARG A 64 -8.40 -10.35 -8.46
CA ARG A 64 -9.32 -9.41 -7.81
C ARG A 64 -10.50 -10.18 -7.24
N ASN A 65 -10.51 -10.35 -5.93
CA ASN A 65 -11.61 -10.99 -5.21
C ASN A 65 -11.69 -10.49 -3.77
N ILE A 66 -12.79 -10.84 -3.10
CA ILE A 66 -13.07 -10.40 -1.74
C ILE A 66 -12.02 -10.88 -0.72
N ILE A 67 -11.42 -12.05 -0.91
CA ILE A 67 -10.40 -12.60 0.00
C ILE A 67 -9.15 -11.70 -0.03
N VAL A 68 -8.74 -11.27 -1.22
CA VAL A 68 -7.63 -10.33 -1.42
C VAL A 68 -7.95 -8.98 -0.77
N ALA A 69 -9.15 -8.44 -1.02
CA ALA A 69 -9.56 -7.16 -0.44
C ALA A 69 -9.57 -7.20 1.10
N VAL A 70 -10.17 -8.24 1.70
CA VAL A 70 -10.20 -8.43 3.17
C VAL A 70 -8.79 -8.59 3.73
N LYS A 71 -7.92 -9.33 3.05
CA LYS A 71 -6.50 -9.46 3.45
C LYS A 71 -5.80 -8.11 3.43
N PHE A 72 -6.02 -7.30 2.40
CA PHE A 72 -5.45 -5.97 2.29
C PHE A 72 -5.94 -5.05 3.42
N ILE A 73 -7.25 -5.04 3.68
CA ILE A 73 -7.85 -4.26 4.79
C ILE A 73 -7.23 -4.65 6.13
N ARG A 74 -6.99 -5.95 6.39
CA ARG A 74 -6.32 -6.39 7.62
C ARG A 74 -4.89 -5.82 7.75
N ILE A 75 -4.11 -5.85 6.67
CA ILE A 75 -2.75 -5.27 6.64
C ILE A 75 -2.78 -3.78 6.97
N VAL A 76 -3.79 -3.05 6.47
CA VAL A 76 -3.98 -1.63 6.73
C VAL A 76 -4.40 -1.36 8.17
N LEU A 77 -5.38 -2.11 8.69
CA LEU A 77 -5.88 -1.96 10.05
C LEU A 77 -4.83 -2.33 11.10
N ASP A 78 -3.90 -3.24 10.79
CA ASP A 78 -2.75 -3.52 11.66
C ASP A 78 -1.87 -2.29 11.90
N ARG A 79 -1.96 -1.26 11.05
CA ARG A 79 -1.27 0.03 11.23
C ARG A 79 -2.06 1.03 12.07
N CYS A 80 -3.27 0.72 12.51
CA CYS A 80 -4.14 1.66 13.22
C CYS A 80 -4.35 1.22 14.66
N LEU A 81 -4.42 2.19 15.58
CA LEU A 81 -4.76 1.93 16.98
C LEU A 81 -6.28 1.87 17.22
N ASN A 82 -7.07 2.29 16.22
CA ASN A 82 -8.52 2.36 16.25
C ASN A 82 -9.14 1.70 15.01
N LYS A 83 -10.46 1.80 14.89
CA LYS A 83 -11.22 1.42 13.69
C LYS A 83 -11.58 2.68 12.88
N PRO A 84 -10.73 3.13 11.95
CA PRO A 84 -10.99 4.31 11.13
C PRO A 84 -12.16 4.07 10.18
N LEU A 85 -12.74 5.16 9.67
CA LEU A 85 -13.60 5.11 8.49
C LEU A 85 -12.76 4.65 7.28
N ILE A 86 -13.32 3.77 6.47
CA ILE A 86 -12.72 3.24 5.24
C ILE A 86 -13.64 3.59 4.08
#